data_AF-A0A534ALZ6-F1
#
_entry.id   AF-A0A534ALZ6-F1
#
_cell.length_a   1.000
_cell.length_b   1.000
_cell.length_c   1.000
_cell.angle_alpha   90.00
_cell.angle_beta   90.00
_cell.angle_gamma   90.00
#
_symmetry.space_group_name_H-M   'P 1'
#
loop_
_entity.id
_entity.type
_entity.pdbx_description
1 polymer ?
#
loop_
_entity_poly.entity_id
_entity_poly.type
_entity_poly.pdbx_seq_one_letter_code
_entity_poly.pdbx_strand_id
1 'polypeptide(L)' 'MTWVELGRLGAPYGIKGWVHVQSHTDPPRRLLEYREWVLRLASGERLTRRVTEARAHADGLVAHLEGVADR' A
#
# COMPACT_ATOMS: atom_id res chain seq x y z
N MET A 1 -11.60 3.18 -19.24
CA MET A 1 -10.80 3.49 -18.04
C MET A 1 -9.60 2.56 -18.00
N THR A 2 -8.38 3.10 -17.98
CA THR A 2 -7.14 2.31 -17.95
C THR A 2 -6.52 2.47 -16.57
N TRP A 3 -6.10 1.37 -15.95
CA TRP A 3 -5.44 1.39 -14.64
C TRP A 3 -3.94 1.18 -14.81
N VAL A 4 -3.15 1.87 -14.00
CA VAL A 4 -1.69 1.72 -13.94
C VAL A 4 -1.32 1.23 -12.54
N GLU A 5 -0.52 0.17 -12.47
CA GLU A 5 -0.01 -0.36 -11.21
C GLU A 5 1.16 0.49 -10.73
N LEU A 6 1.01 1.15 -9.57
CA LEU A 6 2.06 1.99 -8.97
C LEU A 6 2.87 1.26 -7.89
N GLY A 7 2.45 0.04 -7.52
CA GLY A 7 3.14 -0.77 -6.52
C GLY A 7 2.35 -2.01 -6.12
N ARG A 8 2.92 -2.78 -5.19
CA ARG A 8 2.37 -4.04 -4.69
C ARG A 8 2.45 -4.11 -3.16
N LEU A 9 1.37 -4.56 -2.53
CA LEU A 9 1.37 -4.90 -1.10
C LEU A 9 2.09 -6.23 -0.87
N GLY A 10 2.99 -6.25 0.10
CA GLY A 10 3.79 -7.40 0.50
C GLY A 10 3.31 -8.00 1.81
N ALA A 11 4.26 -8.60 2.55
CA ALA A 11 3.97 -9.24 3.82
C ALA A 11 3.46 -8.25 4.89
N PRO A 12 2.68 -8.72 5.88
CA PRO A 12 2.36 -7.95 7.06
C PRO A 12 3.62 -7.48 7.80
N TYR A 13 3.54 -6.28 8.38
CA TYR A 13 4.60 -5.66 9.17
C TYR A 13 4.12 -5.48 10.62
N GLY A 14 4.63 -6.29 11.55
CA GLY A 14 4.17 -6.26 12.94
C GLY A 14 2.72 -6.74 13.12
N ILE A 15 2.05 -6.24 14.17
CA ILE A 15 0.72 -6.72 14.60
C ILE A 15 -0.41 -5.69 14.47
N LYS A 16 -0.08 -4.46 14.06
CA LYS A 16 -1.02 -3.33 14.03
C LYS A 16 -1.54 -3.06 12.61
N GLY A 17 -1.79 -4.10 11.80
CA GLY A 17 -2.34 -3.93 10.45
C GLY A 17 -1.44 -3.23 9.42
N TRP A 18 -0.14 -3.08 9.68
CA TRP A 18 0.79 -2.51 8.70
C TRP A 18 1.18 -3.55 7.66
N VAL A 19 1.49 -3.09 6.46
CA VAL A 19 1.93 -3.94 5.34
C VAL A 19 3.17 -3.35 4.66
N HIS A 20 4.07 -4.22 4.22
CA HIS A 20 5.14 -3.83 3.32
C HIS A 20 4.58 -3.40 1.97
N VAL A 21 5.23 -2.43 1.33
CA VAL A 21 4.83 -1.91 0.02
C VAL A 21 6.06 -1.81 -0.87
N GLN A 22 6.02 -2.50 -2.00
CA GLN A 22 6.96 -2.34 -3.09
C GLN A 22 6.41 -1.26 -4.02
N SER A 23 7.10 -0.13 -4.13
CA SER A 23 6.70 0.96 -5.02
C SER A 23 7.37 0.83 -6.38
N HIS A 24 6.61 1.10 -7.44
CA HIS A 24 7.11 1.22 -8.81
C HIS A 24 7.23 2.69 -9.26
N THR A 25 6.99 3.65 -8.35
CA THR A 25 7.16 5.07 -8.66
C THR A 25 8.62 5.49 -8.59
N ASP A 26 9.01 6.49 -9.37
CA ASP A 26 10.31 7.16 -9.24
C ASP A 26 10.11 8.62 -8.75
N PRO A 27 10.63 8.99 -7.56
CA PRO A 27 11.26 8.11 -6.55
C PRO A 27 10.22 7.20 -5.83
N PRO A 28 10.62 6.08 -5.21
CA PRO A 28 9.70 5.11 -4.58
C PRO A 28 8.73 5.74 -3.57
N ARG A 29 9.21 6.71 -2.80
CA ARG A 29 8.43 7.44 -1.78
C ARG A 29 7.23 8.21 -2.33
N ARG A 30 7.19 8.55 -3.63
CA ARG A 30 6.05 9.28 -4.23
C ARG A 30 4.74 8.51 -4.09
N LEU A 31 4.78 7.18 -4.02
CA LEU A 31 3.58 6.38 -3.76
C LEU A 31 2.85 6.78 -2.46
N LEU A 32 3.60 7.29 -1.46
CA LEU A 32 3.04 7.67 -0.16
C LEU A 32 2.27 9.00 -0.18
N GLU A 33 2.45 9.81 -1.23
CA GLU A 33 1.73 11.09 -1.39
C GLU A 33 0.26 10.85 -1.77
N TYR A 34 -0.05 9.68 -2.35
CA TYR A 34 -1.41 9.28 -2.68
C TYR A 34 -2.11 8.70 -1.45
N ARG A 35 -3.09 9.44 -0.92
CA ARG A 35 -3.86 9.04 0.28
C ARG A 35 -4.92 7.97 0.01
N GLU A 36 -5.32 7.76 -1.24
CA GLU A 36 -6.32 6.76 -1.61
C GLU A 36 -5.73 5.78 -2.61
N TRP A 37 -5.71 4.51 -2.24
CA TRP A 37 -5.19 3.43 -3.07
C TRP A 37 -6.33 2.55 -3.55
N VAL A 38 -6.31 2.24 -4.85
CA VAL A 38 -7.17 1.24 -5.45
C VAL A 38 -6.40 -0.07 -5.46
N LEU A 39 -6.77 -0.98 -4.57
CA LEU A 39 -6.15 -2.29 -4.43
C LEU A 39 -6.84 -3.27 -5.37
N ARG A 40 -6.06 -4.01 -6.16
CA ARG A 40 -6.56 -5.15 -6.93
C ARG A 40 -6.32 -6.43 -6.12
N LEU A 41 -7.40 -7.05 -5.67
CA LEU A 41 -7.36 -8.34 -4.97
C LEU A 41 -7.01 -9.47 -5.95
N ALA A 42 -6.58 -10.61 -5.42
CA ALA A 42 -6.31 -11.80 -6.24
C ALA A 42 -7.55 -12.30 -6.99
N SER A 43 -8.75 -12.02 -6.47
CA SER A 43 -10.04 -12.29 -7.13
C SER A 43 -10.29 -11.39 -8.35
N GLY A 44 -9.49 -10.34 -8.57
CA GLY A 44 -9.71 -9.32 -9.58
C GLY A 44 -10.61 -8.17 -9.12
N GLU A 45 -11.23 -8.27 -7.94
CA GLU A 45 -12.00 -7.19 -7.34
C GLU A 45 -11.07 -5.99 -7.03
N ARG A 46 -11.63 -4.78 -7.18
CA ARG A 46 -10.93 -3.54 -6.84
C ARG A 46 -11.56 -2.92 -5.62
N LEU A 47 -10.71 -2.58 -4.65
CA LEU A 47 -11.12 -2.03 -3.37
C LEU A 47 -10.37 -0.73 -3.11
N THR A 48 -11.10 0.35 -2.86
CA THR A 48 -10.47 1.61 -2.45
C THR A 48 -10.20 1.57 -0.96
N ARG A 49 -8.97 1.91 -0.57
CA ARG A 49 -8.55 2.04 0.82
C ARG A 49 -7.76 3.32 1.02
N ARG A 50 -8.03 4.01 2.12
CA ARG A 50 -7.28 5.19 2.52
C ARG A 50 -5.99 4.77 3.23
N VAL A 51 -4.89 5.40 2.89
CA VAL A 51 -3.62 5.29 3.60
C VAL A 51 -3.67 6.25 4.79
N THR A 52 -3.74 5.69 5.99
CA THR A 52 -3.79 6.45 7.24
C THR A 52 -2.41 6.91 7.67
N GLU A 53 -1.41 6.01 7.59
CA GLU A 53 -0.01 6.31 7.86
C GLU A 53 0.88 5.54 6.88
N ALA A 54 2.02 6.11 6.49
CA ALA A 54 3.03 5.41 5.72
C ALA A 54 4.42 6.02 5.91
N ARG A 55 5.45 5.19 5.78
CA ARG A 55 6.85 5.61 5.95
C ARG A 55 7.81 4.70 5.20
N ALA A 56 9.01 5.21 4.93
CA ALA A 56 10.12 4.38 4.47
C ALA A 56 10.59 3.44 5.60
N HIS A 57 10.97 2.22 5.23
CA HIS A 57 11.53 1.23 6.16
C HIS A 57 12.53 0.33 5.43
N ALA A 58 13.79 0.38 5.87
CA ALA A 58 14.93 -0.24 5.18
C ALA A 58 14.94 0.15 3.69
N ASP A 59 14.94 -0.82 2.79
CA ASP A 59 14.97 -0.61 1.33
C ASP A 59 13.57 -0.45 0.70
N GLY A 60 12.51 -0.41 1.52
CA GLY A 60 11.13 -0.37 1.04
C GLY A 60 10.25 0.64 1.76
N LEU A 61 8.94 0.47 1.60
CA LEU A 61 7.93 1.27 2.28
C LEU A 61 7.06 0.38 3.15
N VAL A 62 6.46 0.96 4.18
CA VAL A 62 5.38 0.34 4.96
C VAL A 62 4.20 1.30 5.04
N ALA A 63 2.99 0.76 4.97
CA ALA A 63 1.76 1.55 5.00
C ALA A 63 0.72 0.91 5.93
N HIS A 64 -0.11 1.75 6.51
CA HIS A 64 -1.26 1.38 7.33
C HIS A 64 -2.54 1.83 6.61
N LEU A 65 -3.41 0.87 6.30
CA LEU A 65 -4.63 1.10 5.55
C LEU A 65 -5.82 1.22 6.49
N GLU A 66 -6.73 2.13 6.18
CA GLU A 66 -7.97 2.28 6.93
C GLU A 66 -8.76 0.96 6.94
N GLY A 67 -9.23 0.56 8.12
CA GLY A 67 -10.00 -0.68 8.30
C GLY A 67 -9.16 -1.96 8.37
N VAL A 68 -7.83 -1.87 8.33
CA VAL A 68 -6.91 -3.00 8.56
C VAL A 68 -6.32 -2.85 9.97
N ALA A 69 -6.89 -3.56 10.95
CA ALA A 69 -6.49 -3.43 12.36
C ALA A 69 -5.49 -4.49 12.83
N ASP A 70 -5.45 -5.63 12.15
CA ASP A 70 -4.68 -6.81 12.52
C ASP A 70 -4.13 -7.55 11.28
N ARG A 71 -3.44 -8.67 11.49
CA ARG A 71 -2.60 -9.37 10.49
C ARG A 71 -3.39 -10.16 9.46
#